data_AF-A0A7X8QU40-F1
#
_entry.id   AF-A0A7X8QU40-F1
#
_cell.length_a   1.000
_cell.length_b   1.000
_cell.length_c   1.000
_cell.angle_alpha   90.00
_cell.angle_beta   90.00
_cell.angle_gamma   90.00
#
_symmetry.space_group_name_H-M   'P 1'
#
loop_
_entity.id
_entity.type
_entity.pdbx_description
1 polymer ?
#
loop_
_entity_poly.entity_id
_entity_poly.type
_entity_poly.pdbx_seq_one_letter_code
_entity_poly.pdbx_strand_id
1 'polypeptide(L)' 'EYNRQRRQKKTRISSLDGIPGVGTQRKKALLAHFGSARRVSQASIEELQEVPGISSSLAWNIYRYWREDCN' A
#
# COMPACT_ATOMS: atom_id res chain seq x y z
N GLU A 1 3.55 25.97 21.65
CA GLU A 1 2.79 25.29 20.58
C GLU A 1 3.53 25.45 19.26
N TYR A 2 4.12 24.39 18.69
CA TYR A 2 4.53 24.39 17.29
C TYR A 2 4.73 22.94 16.81
N ASN A 3 3.75 22.49 16.04
CA ASN A 3 3.58 21.15 15.51
C ASN A 3 4.80 20.69 14.69
N ARG A 4 5.72 19.93 15.33
CA ARG A 4 6.83 19.22 14.69
C ARG A 4 6.35 17.95 13.96
N GLN A 5 5.27 18.05 13.19
CA GLN A 5 4.77 16.96 12.35
C GLN A 5 5.21 17.10 10.89
N ARG A 6 6.39 17.70 10.66
CA ARG A 6 7.03 17.78 9.33
C ARG A 6 7.68 16.46 8.88
N ARG A 7 7.08 15.33 9.21
CA ARG A 7 7.43 14.01 8.64
C ARG A 7 6.30 13.37 7.84
N GLN A 8 5.16 14.05 7.67
CA GLN A 8 4.01 13.47 6.95
C GLN A 8 4.05 13.59 5.41
N LYS A 9 5.08 14.21 4.81
CA LYS A 9 5.01 14.63 3.38
C LYS A 9 5.93 13.92 2.38
N LYS A 10 6.83 13.02 2.80
CA LYS A 10 7.78 12.37 1.86
C LYS A 10 7.52 10.89 1.52
N THR A 11 6.46 10.29 2.04
CA THR A 11 6.16 8.85 1.82
C THR A 11 4.90 8.64 0.99
N ARG A 12 4.64 9.49 -0.02
CA ARG A 12 3.45 9.37 -0.88
C ARG A 12 3.71 8.66 -2.23
N ILE A 13 4.97 8.38 -2.58
CA ILE A 13 5.31 8.00 -3.96
C ILE A 13 6.03 6.64 -4.08
N SER A 14 6.67 6.12 -3.02
CA SER A 14 7.46 4.87 -3.13
C SER A 14 6.90 3.65 -2.38
N SER A 15 5.83 3.77 -1.59
CA SER A 15 5.40 2.66 -0.72
C SER A 15 4.75 1.47 -1.43
N LEU A 16 4.25 1.64 -2.66
CA LEU A 16 3.76 0.51 -3.46
C LEU A 16 4.89 -0.24 -4.18
N ASP A 17 6.01 0.43 -4.43
CA ASP A 17 7.13 -0.11 -5.23
C ASP A 17 8.06 -0.98 -4.37
N GLY A 18 8.10 -0.72 -3.06
CA GLY A 18 8.91 -1.48 -2.11
C GLY A 18 8.32 -2.82 -1.68
N ILE A 19 7.12 -3.19 -2.16
CA ILE A 19 6.45 -4.41 -1.69
C ILE A 19 6.98 -5.62 -2.49
N PRO A 20 7.69 -6.57 -1.84
CA PRO A 20 8.19 -7.75 -2.52
C PRO A 20 7.03 -8.58 -3.07
N GLY A 21 7.05 -8.87 -4.37
CA GLY A 21 5.99 -9.62 -5.08
C GLY A 21 4.96 -8.75 -5.81
N VAL A 22 4.92 -7.44 -5.58
CA VAL A 22 4.11 -6.49 -6.36
C VAL A 22 4.92 -6.00 -7.56
N GLY A 23 4.81 -6.69 -8.69
CA GLY A 23 5.38 -6.24 -9.95
C GLY A 23 4.57 -5.12 -10.63
N THR A 24 5.07 -4.60 -11.75
CA THR A 24 4.47 -3.50 -12.53
C THR A 24 3.01 -3.77 -12.93
N GLN A 25 2.68 -5.02 -13.25
CA GLN A 25 1.32 -5.42 -13.63
C GLN A 25 0.34 -5.34 -12.44
N ARG A 26 0.74 -5.86 -11.28
CA ARG A 26 -0.06 -5.81 -10.03
C ARG A 26 -0.19 -4.38 -9.51
N LYS A 27 0.87 -3.58 -9.61
CA LYS A 27 0.84 -2.14 -9.28
C LYS A 27 -0.17 -1.39 -10.16
N LYS A 28 -0.19 -1.66 -11.47
CA LYS A 28 -1.18 -1.07 -12.37
C LYS A 28 -2.59 -1.51 -12.01
N ALA A 29 -2.81 -2.79 -11.68
CA ALA A 29 -4.12 -3.29 -11.26
C ALA A 29 -4.58 -2.63 -9.94
N LEU A 30 -3.69 -2.52 -8.94
CA LEU A 30 -3.94 -1.81 -7.69
C LEU A 30 -4.28 -0.33 -7.94
N LEU A 31 -3.50 0.36 -8.77
CA LEU A 31 -3.77 1.76 -9.10
C LEU A 31 -5.04 1.94 -9.93
N ALA A 32 -5.38 0.98 -10.80
CA ALA A 32 -6.62 1.02 -11.57
C ALA A 32 -7.84 0.77 -10.68
N HIS A 33 -7.74 -0.13 -9.70
CA HIS A 33 -8.83 -0.48 -8.79
C HIS A 33 -9.03 0.59 -7.70
N PHE A 34 -7.95 0.99 -7.02
CA PHE A 34 -8.01 1.93 -5.90
C PHE A 34 -7.83 3.40 -6.30
N GLY A 35 -7.28 3.68 -7.48
CA GLY A 35 -7.00 5.02 -7.97
C GLY A 35 -5.80 5.72 -7.31
N SER A 36 -5.37 5.31 -6.11
CA SER A 36 -4.33 6.02 -5.36
C SER A 36 -3.60 5.13 -4.35
N ALA A 37 -2.28 5.33 -4.22
CA ALA A 37 -1.45 4.65 -3.22
C ALA A 37 -1.94 4.85 -1.77
N ARG A 38 -2.54 6.01 -1.48
CA ARG A 38 -3.15 6.29 -0.17
C ARG A 38 -4.36 5.40 0.12
N ARG A 39 -5.17 5.12 -0.90
CA ARG A 39 -6.34 4.25 -0.75
C ARG A 39 -5.89 2.80 -0.57
N VAL A 40 -4.86 2.37 -1.31
CA VAL A 40 -4.20 1.06 -1.10
C VAL A 40 -3.64 0.91 0.32
N SER A 41 -3.03 1.95 0.88
CA SER A 41 -2.50 1.91 2.27
C SER A 41 -3.59 1.82 3.35
N GLN A 42 -4.82 2.21 3.01
CA GLN A 42 -5.98 2.14 3.90
C GLN A 42 -6.91 0.96 3.54
N ALA A 43 -6.60 0.24 2.47
CA ALA A 43 -7.42 -0.86 1.98
C ALA A 43 -7.34 -2.04 2.94
N SER A 44 -8.48 -2.70 3.11
CA SER A 44 -8.56 -3.95 3.85
C SER A 44 -7.93 -5.10 3.05
N ILE A 45 -7.62 -6.20 3.74
CA ILE A 45 -7.10 -7.42 3.10
C ILE A 45 -8.07 -7.91 2.02
N GLU A 46 -9.38 -7.80 2.24
CA GLU A 46 -10.42 -8.17 1.28
C GLU A 46 -10.32 -7.37 -0.01
N GLU A 47 -10.29 -6.03 0.06
CA GLU A 47 -10.17 -5.20 -1.14
C GLU A 47 -8.83 -5.42 -1.87
N LEU A 48 -7.76 -5.71 -1.12
CA LEU A 48 -6.47 -6.07 -1.73
C LEU A 48 -6.57 -7.40 -2.49
N GLN A 49 -7.39 -8.35 -2.03
CA GLN A 49 -7.63 -9.63 -2.70
C GLN A 49 -8.59 -9.51 -3.89
N GLU A 50 -9.46 -8.49 -3.91
CA GLU A 50 -10.32 -8.22 -5.07
C GLU A 50 -9.52 -7.76 -6.29
N VAL A 51 -8.29 -7.26 -6.09
CA VAL A 51 -7.43 -6.87 -7.20
C VAL A 51 -6.93 -8.09 -7.96
N PRO A 52 -7.15 -8.15 -9.29
CA PRO A 52 -6.69 -9.27 -10.10
C PRO A 52 -5.16 -9.39 -10.04
N GLY A 53 -4.69 -10.57 -9.63
CA GLY A 53 -3.27 -10.89 -9.50
C GLY A 53 -2.69 -10.72 -8.10
N ILE A 54 -3.50 -10.40 -7.08
CA ILE A 54 -3.10 -10.43 -5.68
C ILE A 54 -3.63 -11.68 -5.00
N SER A 55 -2.71 -12.51 -4.49
CA SER A 55 -3.03 -13.67 -3.66
C SER A 55 -3.26 -13.24 -2.21
N SER A 56 -4.00 -14.03 -1.42
CA SER A 56 -4.23 -13.77 0.01
C SER A 56 -2.92 -13.54 0.79
N SER A 57 -1.87 -14.31 0.50
CA SER A 57 -0.55 -14.12 1.12
C SER A 57 0.10 -12.78 0.76
N LEU A 58 -0.11 -12.29 -0.47
CA LEU A 58 0.42 -11.00 -0.91
C LEU A 58 -0.37 -9.85 -0.29
N ALA A 59 -1.71 -9.95 -0.26
CA ALA A 59 -2.57 -9.00 0.44
C ALA A 59 -2.18 -8.86 1.91
N TRP A 60 -1.90 -9.99 2.57
CA TRP A 60 -1.44 -9.99 3.95
C TRP A 60 -0.07 -9.32 4.12
N ASN A 61 0.89 -9.59 3.22
CA ASN A 61 2.20 -8.91 3.23
C ASN A 61 2.07 -7.40 3.02
N ILE A 62 1.25 -6.96 2.07
CA ILE A 62 0.97 -5.54 1.83
C ILE A 62 0.40 -4.92 3.10
N TYR A 63 -0.64 -5.54 3.66
CA TYR A 63 -1.30 -5.05 4.87
C TYR A 63 -0.35 -4.96 6.06
N ARG A 64 0.49 -5.99 6.25
CA ARG A 64 1.47 -6.07 7.33
C ARG A 64 2.56 -5.01 7.16
N TYR A 65 3.07 -4.82 5.94
CA TYR A 65 4.06 -3.79 5.61
C TYR A 65 3.60 -2.39 6.05
N TRP A 66 2.35 -2.03 5.73
CA TRP A 66 1.79 -0.73 6.15
C TRP A 66 1.50 -0.62 7.66
N ARG A 67 1.30 -1.73 8.36
CA ARG A 67 1.03 -1.78 9.81
C ARG A 67 2.32 -1.84 10.64
N GLU A 68 3.41 -2.40 10.11
CA GLU A 68 4.68 -2.62 10.81
C GLU A 68 5.58 -1.38 10.89
N ASP A 69 5.38 -0.35 10.07
CA ASP A 69 6.11 0.94 10.15
C ASP A 69 5.78 1.79 11.42
N CYS A 70 5.06 1.22 12.40
CA CYS A 70 4.72 1.84 13.69
C CYS A 70 5.51 1.28 14.90
N ASN A 71 6.63 0.57 14.68
CA ASN A 71 7.61 0.25 15.74
C ASN A 71 8.86 1.14 15.65
#